data_AF-A0A259KFM1-F1
#
_entry.id   AF-A0A259KFM1-F1
#
_cell.length_a   1.000
_cell.length_b   1.000
_cell.length_c   1.000
_cell.angle_alpha   90.00
_cell.angle_beta   90.00
_cell.angle_gamma   90.00
#
_symmetry.space_group_name_H-M   'P 1'
#
loop_
_entity.id
_entity.type
_entity.pdbx_description
1 polymer ?
#
loop_
_entity_poly.entity_id
_entity_poly.type
_entity_poly.pdbx_seq_one_letter_code
_entity_poly.pdbx_strand_id
1 'polypeptide(L)'
;MRRFRIGEWIFDEGAPELQSALEQAYERKQRPHCLCREMPTAMYIARSDGQFLVKRMPLTGRDHDPSCPSYEPPYELSGLGPLIGNAIQIDEATGTAVLKLDFSLTKRGSRSAPTSPSETSDTVRNEAKKLSLRAVLHYLWDAAELTEWTSLWAGKRGWGKVRASVMNAAREMTVRGGPLGDILFVPEVFHADDKAAIAARRSRALSGAQAPGDGPQKLMLLVGEVKEFPEARSGRKVVIKHLPDFPLMLEEAAWRRLNKRYESELELWDAN
;
A
#
# COMPACT_ATOMS: atom_id res chain seq x y z
N MET A 1 -10.64 0.23 25.82
CA MET A 1 -11.52 -0.47 24.87
C MET A 1 -12.22 0.59 24.03
N ARG A 2 -12.26 0.49 22.69
CA ARG A 2 -12.88 1.55 21.86
C ARG A 2 -14.41 1.46 21.93
N ARG A 3 -15.05 2.62 21.80
CA ARG A 3 -16.50 2.75 21.60
C ARG A 3 -16.76 3.46 20.29
N PHE A 4 -17.74 2.97 19.54
CA PHE A 4 -18.12 3.51 18.25
C PHE A 4 -19.57 3.95 18.26
N ARG A 5 -19.84 5.15 17.73
CA ARG A 5 -21.18 5.62 17.43
C ARG A 5 -21.49 5.38 15.97
N ILE A 6 -22.62 4.73 15.69
CA ILE A 6 -23.12 4.45 14.34
C ILE A 6 -24.58 4.94 14.29
N GLY A 7 -24.81 6.08 13.62
CA GLY A 7 -26.07 6.80 13.75
C GLY A 7 -26.31 7.24 15.19
N GLU A 8 -27.46 6.86 15.75
CA GLU A 8 -27.85 7.16 17.13
C GLU A 8 -27.36 6.11 18.16
N TRP A 9 -26.77 5.01 17.68
CA TRP A 9 -26.41 3.88 18.53
C TRP A 9 -24.93 3.88 18.89
N ILE A 10 -24.61 3.42 20.10
CA ILE A 10 -23.25 3.29 20.61
C ILE A 10 -22.96 1.81 20.86
N PHE A 11 -21.80 1.36 20.39
CA PHE A 11 -21.33 -0.01 20.51
C PHE A 11 -19.92 -0.03 21.11
N ASP A 12 -19.69 -0.95 22.04
CA ASP A 12 -18.33 -1.33 22.44
C ASP A 12 -17.67 -2.16 21.34
N GLU A 13 -16.36 -2.01 21.16
CA GLU A 13 -15.58 -2.71 20.13
C GLU A 13 -15.68 -4.25 20.21
N GLY A 14 -15.90 -4.79 21.40
CA GLY A 14 -16.07 -6.22 21.64
C GLY A 14 -17.52 -6.72 21.62
N ALA A 15 -18.51 -5.84 21.35
CA ALA A 15 -19.92 -6.20 21.39
C ALA A 15 -20.28 -7.14 20.22
N PRO A 16 -21.00 -8.25 20.46
CA PRO A 16 -21.37 -9.18 19.39
C PRO A 16 -22.29 -8.56 18.32
N GLU A 17 -23.10 -7.58 18.71
CA GLU A 17 -24.03 -6.87 17.81
C GLU A 17 -23.32 -5.90 16.86
N LEU A 18 -22.06 -5.52 17.14
CA LEU A 18 -21.32 -4.55 16.36
C LEU A 18 -21.14 -4.99 14.91
N GLN A 19 -20.91 -6.28 14.64
CA GLN A 19 -20.72 -6.76 13.26
C GLN A 19 -21.95 -6.51 12.38
N SER A 20 -23.15 -6.83 12.86
CA SER A 20 -24.38 -6.60 12.09
C SER A 20 -24.65 -5.09 11.92
N ALA A 21 -24.34 -4.28 12.94
CA ALA A 21 -24.45 -2.83 12.83
C ALA A 21 -23.49 -2.26 11.78
N LEU A 22 -22.25 -2.77 11.72
CA LEU A 22 -21.26 -2.35 10.72
C LEU A 22 -21.63 -2.77 9.31
N GLU A 23 -22.20 -3.97 9.13
CA GLU A 23 -22.71 -4.42 7.83
C GLU A 23 -23.81 -3.49 7.31
N GLN A 24 -24.83 -3.22 8.12
CA GLN A 24 -25.92 -2.31 7.76
C GLN A 24 -25.42 -0.89 7.51
N ALA A 25 -24.48 -0.42 8.33
CA ALA A 25 -23.88 0.90 8.16
C ALA A 25 -23.05 0.99 6.87
N TYR A 26 -22.31 -0.07 6.51
CA TYR A 26 -21.57 -0.14 5.26
C TYR A 26 -22.50 -0.05 4.05
N GLU A 27 -23.60 -0.80 4.04
CA GLU A 27 -24.60 -0.77 2.97
C GLU A 27 -25.26 0.62 2.83
N ARG A 28 -25.55 1.26 3.97
CA ARG A 28 -26.16 2.60 4.03
C ARG A 28 -25.16 3.74 3.86
N LYS A 29 -23.87 3.43 3.69
CA LYS A 29 -22.76 4.40 3.68
C LYS A 29 -22.74 5.31 4.92
N GLN A 30 -23.16 4.78 6.06
CA GLN A 30 -23.17 5.47 7.33
C GLN A 30 -21.81 5.30 8.03
N ARG A 31 -21.21 6.42 8.43
CA ARG A 31 -19.88 6.40 9.06
C ARG A 31 -19.94 6.11 10.56
N PRO A 32 -19.10 5.19 11.07
CA PRO A 32 -18.83 5.09 12.50
C PRO A 32 -18.01 6.29 12.97
N HIS A 33 -18.19 6.67 14.23
CA HIS A 33 -17.36 7.67 14.90
C HIS A 33 -16.77 7.07 16.18
N CYS A 34 -15.47 7.26 16.41
CA CYS A 34 -14.82 6.87 17.65
C CYS A 34 -15.17 7.85 18.77
N LEU A 35 -15.56 7.32 19.92
CA LEU A 35 -15.91 8.09 21.12
C LEU A 35 -14.76 8.15 22.13
N CYS A 36 -13.52 8.15 21.66
CA CYS A 36 -12.35 8.28 22.53
C CYS A 36 -12.14 9.69 23.07
N ARG A 37 -12.75 10.71 22.44
CA ARG A 37 -12.77 12.10 22.88
C ARG A 37 -14.20 12.63 22.90
N GLU A 38 -14.39 13.81 23.49
CA GLU A 38 -15.68 14.49 23.54
C GLU A 38 -16.23 14.80 22.14
N MET A 39 -15.37 15.29 21.23
CA MET A 39 -15.70 15.41 19.82
C MET A 39 -15.46 14.06 19.12
N PRO A 40 -16.50 13.37 18.63
CA PRO A 40 -16.33 12.05 18.02
C PRO A 40 -15.51 12.12 16.72
N THR A 41 -14.46 11.31 16.63
CA THR A 41 -13.59 11.25 15.44
C THR A 41 -14.20 10.35 14.38
N ALA A 42 -14.39 10.85 13.16
CA ALA A 42 -14.92 10.05 12.06
C ALA A 42 -14.01 8.86 11.74
N MET A 43 -14.61 7.74 11.38
CA MET A 43 -13.96 6.49 10.99
C MET A 43 -14.62 5.94 9.73
N TYR A 44 -14.02 4.95 9.08
CA TYR A 44 -14.61 4.26 7.94
C TYR A 44 -14.76 2.76 8.20
N ILE A 45 -15.63 2.12 7.43
CA ILE A 45 -15.87 0.68 7.52
C ILE A 45 -15.20 0.02 6.33
N ALA A 46 -14.21 -0.83 6.61
CA ALA A 46 -13.55 -1.66 5.61
C ALA A 46 -14.14 -3.07 5.63
N ARG A 47 -14.26 -3.70 4.46
CA ARG A 47 -14.63 -5.12 4.34
C ARG A 47 -13.38 -5.97 4.08
N SER A 48 -13.07 -6.89 4.99
CA SER A 48 -11.95 -7.83 4.87
C SER A 48 -12.39 -9.23 5.29
N ASP A 49 -12.10 -10.24 4.45
CA ASP A 49 -12.37 -11.65 4.76
C ASP A 49 -13.82 -11.94 5.22
N GLY A 50 -14.78 -11.25 4.62
CA GLY A 50 -16.21 -11.40 4.97
C GLY A 50 -16.63 -10.68 6.27
N GLN A 51 -15.72 -9.98 6.94
CA GLN A 51 -15.98 -9.20 8.15
C GLN A 51 -15.93 -7.70 7.86
N PHE A 52 -16.65 -6.93 8.67
CA PHE A 52 -16.61 -5.48 8.65
C PHE A 52 -15.73 -4.97 9.79
N LEU A 53 -14.75 -4.13 9.46
CA LEU A 53 -13.77 -3.61 10.40
C LEU A 53 -13.88 -2.09 10.45
N VAL A 54 -13.95 -1.52 11.66
CA VAL A 54 -13.81 -0.08 11.84
C VAL A 54 -12.34 0.29 11.72
N LYS A 55 -12.04 1.12 10.74
CA LYS A 55 -10.72 1.67 10.49
C LYS A 55 -10.72 3.18 10.66
N ARG A 56 -9.57 3.68 11.09
CA ARG A 56 -9.35 5.12 11.26
C ARG A 56 -9.31 5.80 9.91
N MET A 57 -9.93 6.97 9.80
CA MET A 57 -9.76 7.81 8.61
C MET A 57 -8.27 8.07 8.36
N PRO A 58 -7.79 8.02 7.11
CA PRO A 58 -6.40 8.30 6.86
C PRO A 58 -5.99 9.64 7.48
N LEU A 59 -4.83 9.68 8.14
CA LEU A 59 -4.25 10.88 8.76
C LEU A 59 -4.99 11.49 9.96
N THR A 60 -6.01 10.84 10.50
CA THR A 60 -6.73 11.33 11.70
C THR A 60 -6.20 10.74 13.00
N GLY A 61 -4.99 10.14 13.00
CA GLY A 61 -4.37 9.53 14.18
C GLY A 61 -4.29 10.48 15.37
N ARG A 62 -3.78 11.68 15.14
CA ARG A 62 -3.67 12.74 16.16
C ARG A 62 -5.00 13.24 16.70
N ASP A 63 -6.10 12.97 16.00
CA ASP A 63 -7.43 13.44 16.40
C ASP A 63 -8.05 12.53 17.47
N HIS A 64 -7.49 11.33 17.68
CA HIS A 64 -7.88 10.43 18.75
C HIS A 64 -7.22 10.80 20.09
N ASP A 65 -7.80 10.32 21.18
CA ASP A 65 -7.16 10.40 22.51
C ASP A 65 -5.87 9.57 22.51
N PRO A 66 -4.74 10.03 23.10
CA PRO A 66 -3.49 9.28 23.14
C PRO A 66 -3.56 7.86 23.70
N SER A 67 -4.56 7.55 24.52
CA SER A 67 -4.83 6.20 25.03
C SER A 67 -5.66 5.32 24.08
N CYS A 68 -6.18 5.89 23.00
CA CYS A 68 -6.98 5.19 22.01
C CYS A 68 -6.07 4.31 21.13
N PRO A 69 -6.44 3.06 20.85
CA PRO A 69 -5.73 2.23 19.85
C PRO A 69 -5.70 2.80 18.42
N SER A 70 -6.44 3.88 18.16
CA SER A 70 -6.43 4.59 16.86
C SER A 70 -5.61 5.87 16.91
N TYR A 71 -5.01 6.21 18.04
CA TYR A 71 -4.10 7.34 18.11
C TYR A 71 -2.78 7.04 17.40
N GLU A 72 -2.25 8.07 16.74
CA GLU A 72 -0.88 8.07 16.25
C GLU A 72 -0.32 9.48 16.39
N PRO A 73 0.99 9.61 16.70
CA PRO A 73 1.64 10.90 16.78
C PRO A 73 1.46 11.74 15.50
N PRO A 74 1.47 13.08 15.61
CA PRO A 74 1.28 13.95 14.47
C PRO A 74 2.29 13.66 13.35
N TYR A 75 1.79 13.60 12.12
CA TYR A 75 2.59 13.27 10.95
C TYR A 75 3.70 14.28 10.65
N GLU A 76 3.68 15.47 11.27
CA GLU A 76 4.76 16.46 11.19
C GLU A 76 6.08 15.92 11.77
N LEU A 77 5.99 14.90 12.63
CA LEU A 77 7.13 14.13 13.14
C LEU A 77 7.54 12.99 12.19
N SER A 78 6.79 12.79 11.10
CA SER A 78 7.04 11.81 10.05
C SER A 78 7.38 12.49 8.72
N GLY A 79 7.85 11.72 7.73
CA GLY A 79 8.04 12.22 6.37
C GLY A 79 6.74 12.57 5.62
N LEU A 80 5.56 12.29 6.18
CA LEU A 80 4.26 12.47 5.52
C LEU A 80 3.77 13.93 5.50
N GLY A 81 4.16 14.77 6.47
CA GLY A 81 3.55 16.09 6.63
C GLY A 81 3.54 17.00 5.41
N PRO A 82 4.66 17.15 4.68
CA PRO A 82 4.66 17.93 3.44
C PRO A 82 3.75 17.36 2.33
N LEU A 83 3.52 16.04 2.34
CA LEU A 83 2.80 15.33 1.28
C LEU A 83 1.27 15.44 1.43
N ILE A 84 0.78 15.70 2.64
CA ILE A 84 -0.66 15.80 2.93
C ILE A 84 -1.24 17.10 2.37
N GLY A 85 -2.40 17.03 1.73
CA GLY A 85 -3.06 18.14 1.04
C GLY A 85 -2.45 18.45 -0.33
N ASN A 86 -1.20 18.05 -0.57
CA ASN A 86 -0.48 18.26 -1.81
C ASN A 86 -0.47 17.01 -2.69
N ALA A 87 0.30 15.99 -2.30
CA ALA A 87 0.49 14.73 -3.00
C ALA A 87 -0.56 13.67 -2.62
N ILE A 88 -1.09 13.75 -1.40
CA ILE A 88 -2.15 12.91 -0.86
C ILE A 88 -3.34 13.80 -0.57
N GLN A 89 -4.47 13.54 -1.23
CA GLN A 89 -5.73 14.24 -0.99
C GLN A 89 -6.76 13.22 -0.51
N ILE A 90 -7.36 13.46 0.64
CA ILE A 90 -8.39 12.57 1.17
C ILE A 90 -9.74 13.16 0.82
N ASP A 91 -10.59 12.34 0.23
CA ASP A 91 -12.00 12.66 0.12
C ASP A 91 -12.66 12.45 1.49
N GLU A 92 -13.01 13.55 2.15
CA GLU A 92 -13.69 13.54 3.46
C GLU A 92 -15.02 12.77 3.44
N ALA A 93 -15.68 12.73 2.28
CA ALA A 93 -16.96 12.07 2.08
C ALA A 93 -16.84 10.56 1.82
N THR A 94 -15.68 10.02 1.47
CA THR A 94 -15.53 8.57 1.23
C THR A 94 -14.43 7.92 2.08
N GLY A 95 -13.48 8.72 2.56
CA GLY A 95 -12.24 8.22 3.17
C GLY A 95 -11.21 7.74 2.14
N THR A 96 -11.54 7.81 0.84
CA THR A 96 -10.63 7.40 -0.24
C THR A 96 -9.51 8.42 -0.41
N ALA A 97 -8.27 7.93 -0.55
CA ALA A 97 -7.10 8.78 -0.79
C ALA A 97 -6.76 8.86 -2.29
N VAL A 98 -6.66 10.07 -2.83
CA VAL A 98 -6.13 10.36 -4.16
C VAL A 98 -4.63 10.62 -4.05
N LEU A 99 -3.84 9.80 -4.75
CA LEU A 99 -2.38 9.82 -4.73
C LEU A 99 -1.82 10.40 -6.04
N LYS A 100 -1.00 11.46 -5.93
CA LYS A 100 -0.25 12.02 -7.06
C LYS A 100 1.13 11.38 -7.11
N LEU A 101 1.42 10.64 -8.17
CA LEU A 101 2.67 9.90 -8.33
C LEU A 101 3.72 10.72 -9.09
N ASP A 102 5.01 10.58 -8.73
CA ASP A 102 6.13 11.22 -9.43
C ASP A 102 6.64 10.41 -10.63
N PHE A 103 6.19 9.15 -10.77
CA PHE A 103 6.55 8.25 -11.86
C PHE A 103 5.36 8.01 -12.82
N SER A 104 5.68 7.65 -14.06
CA SER A 104 4.68 7.35 -15.09
C SER A 104 4.14 5.93 -14.95
N LEU A 105 2.82 5.75 -15.13
CA LEU A 105 2.15 4.45 -15.24
C LEU A 105 1.98 3.99 -16.70
N THR A 106 2.59 4.71 -17.64
CA THR A 106 2.61 4.32 -19.05
C THR A 106 4.01 4.51 -19.62
N LYS A 107 4.42 3.56 -20.47
CA LYS A 107 5.66 3.62 -21.26
C LYS A 107 5.28 3.75 -22.73
N ARG A 108 5.67 4.85 -23.37
CA ARG A 108 5.62 4.96 -24.84
C ARG A 108 6.93 4.39 -25.41
N GLY A 109 6.87 3.76 -26.58
CA GLY A 109 8.02 3.17 -27.26
C GLY A 109 9.22 4.12 -27.37
N SER A 110 10.43 3.57 -27.54
CA SER A 110 11.71 4.20 -27.23
C SER A 110 11.88 5.61 -27.81
N ARG A 111 11.68 6.62 -26.98
CA ARG A 111 12.48 7.83 -27.04
C ARG A 111 13.40 7.75 -25.83
N SER A 112 14.71 7.74 -26.08
CA SER A 112 15.72 7.87 -25.04
C SER A 112 15.33 9.07 -24.18
N ALA A 113 14.84 8.81 -22.97
CA ALA A 113 14.65 9.88 -22.01
C ALA A 113 16.04 10.44 -21.71
N PRO A 114 16.24 11.77 -21.72
CA PRO A 114 17.50 12.32 -21.23
C PRO A 114 17.69 11.80 -19.82
N THR A 115 18.86 11.23 -19.56
CA THR A 115 19.30 10.86 -18.22
C THR A 115 19.41 12.15 -17.44
N SER A 116 18.31 12.60 -16.83
CA SER A 116 18.40 13.64 -15.82
C SER A 116 19.31 13.06 -14.72
N PRO A 117 20.38 13.77 -14.32
CA PRO A 117 21.12 13.37 -13.14
C PRO A 117 20.09 13.28 -12.01
N SER A 118 19.97 12.13 -11.34
CA SER A 118 19.38 12.15 -10.01
C SER A 118 20.37 12.92 -9.16
N GLU A 119 20.17 14.23 -9.05
CA GLU A 119 20.93 15.03 -8.11
C GLU A 119 20.82 14.38 -6.73
N THR A 120 21.97 14.24 -6.11
CA THR A 120 22.13 13.81 -4.72
C THR A 120 21.33 14.77 -3.86
N SER A 121 20.20 14.29 -3.36
CA SER A 121 19.48 14.96 -2.29
C SER A 121 19.23 13.96 -1.17
N ASP A 122 20.23 13.86 -0.29
CA ASP A 122 20.09 13.44 1.11
C ASP A 122 19.36 14.51 1.96
N THR A 123 18.76 15.50 1.29
CA THR A 123 17.77 16.38 1.89
C THR A 123 16.40 16.02 1.32
N VAL A 124 15.39 15.96 2.18
CA VAL A 124 13.99 15.92 1.76
C VAL A 124 13.64 17.28 1.15
N ARG A 125 14.19 17.62 -0.02
CA ARG A 125 13.54 18.55 -0.94
C ARG A 125 12.47 17.75 -1.68
N ASN A 126 11.46 17.34 -0.92
CA ASN A 126 10.19 16.98 -1.49
C ASN A 126 9.74 18.22 -2.29
N GLU A 127 9.74 18.12 -3.61
CA GLU A 127 8.65 18.76 -4.35
C GLU A 127 7.38 18.11 -3.79
N ALA A 128 6.85 18.69 -2.71
CA ALA A 128 5.78 18.16 -1.85
C ALA A 128 4.48 17.80 -2.60
N LYS A 129 4.47 17.97 -3.92
CA LYS A 129 3.36 17.78 -4.85
C LYS A 129 3.17 16.33 -5.29
N LYS A 130 4.16 15.44 -5.18
CA LYS A 130 4.07 14.06 -5.70
C LYS A 130 4.79 13.01 -4.82
N LEU A 131 4.35 11.76 -4.94
CA LEU A 131 4.86 10.59 -4.22
C LEU A 131 5.81 9.77 -5.08
N SER A 132 7.00 9.51 -4.55
CA SER A 132 7.94 8.50 -5.08
C SER A 132 7.48 7.07 -4.80
N LEU A 133 8.07 6.08 -5.48
CA LEU A 133 7.82 4.66 -5.19
C LEU A 133 8.01 4.33 -3.70
N ARG A 134 9.06 4.88 -3.07
CA ARG A 134 9.30 4.69 -1.62
C ARG A 134 8.20 5.33 -0.78
N ALA A 135 7.77 6.55 -1.13
CA ALA A 135 6.69 7.23 -0.40
C ALA A 135 5.35 6.48 -0.54
N VAL A 136 5.04 5.93 -1.71
CA VAL A 136 3.86 5.07 -1.92
C VAL A 136 3.95 3.82 -1.05
N LEU A 137 5.12 3.16 -1.00
CA LEU A 137 5.33 1.98 -0.17
C LEU A 137 5.10 2.28 1.32
N HIS A 138 5.68 3.38 1.83
CA HIS A 138 5.51 3.80 3.22
C HIS A 138 4.04 4.10 3.53
N TYR A 139 3.36 4.83 2.66
CA TYR A 139 1.95 5.15 2.83
C TYR A 139 1.06 3.90 2.79
N LEU A 140 1.36 2.93 1.91
CA LEU A 140 0.68 1.65 1.90
C LEU A 140 0.90 0.87 3.19
N TRP A 141 2.12 0.87 3.74
CA TRP A 141 2.43 0.18 5.00
C TRP A 141 1.66 0.77 6.17
N ASP A 142 1.62 2.09 6.25
CA ASP A 142 0.89 2.85 7.26
C ASP A 142 -0.62 2.61 7.16
N ALA A 143 -1.21 2.83 5.97
CA ALA A 143 -2.64 2.64 5.74
C ALA A 143 -3.08 1.15 5.88
N ALA A 144 -2.16 0.22 5.67
CA ALA A 144 -2.36 -1.21 5.90
C ALA A 144 -2.19 -1.60 7.38
N GLU A 145 -1.84 -0.65 8.25
CA GLU A 145 -1.55 -0.83 9.68
C GLU A 145 -0.43 -1.85 9.92
N LEU A 146 0.49 -2.02 8.96
CA LEU A 146 1.60 -2.98 9.07
C LEU A 146 2.73 -2.49 9.99
N THR A 147 2.68 -1.23 10.38
CA THR A 147 3.56 -0.58 11.36
C THR A 147 3.09 -0.80 12.80
N GLU A 148 1.87 -1.31 13.00
CA GLU A 148 1.25 -1.45 14.31
C GLU A 148 1.48 -2.82 14.95
N TRP A 149 1.69 -2.82 16.28
CA TRP A 149 1.75 -4.04 17.06
C TRP A 149 0.43 -4.29 17.81
N THR A 150 -0.30 -5.32 17.38
CA THR A 150 -1.51 -5.79 18.09
C THR A 150 -1.41 -7.27 18.47
N SER A 151 -2.00 -7.62 19.63
CA SER A 151 -2.11 -8.99 20.13
C SER A 151 -2.99 -9.86 19.24
N LEU A 152 -3.96 -9.28 18.52
CA LEU A 152 -4.83 -9.98 17.57
C LEU A 152 -4.06 -10.64 16.41
N TRP A 153 -2.84 -10.16 16.14
CA TRP A 153 -1.98 -10.66 15.06
C TRP A 153 -0.84 -11.55 15.56
N ALA A 154 -0.83 -11.95 16.83
CA ALA A 154 0.14 -12.92 17.33
C ALA A 154 0.11 -14.20 16.47
N GLY A 155 1.26 -14.61 15.96
CA GLY A 155 1.40 -15.77 15.07
C GLY A 155 0.80 -15.62 13.66
N LYS A 156 0.23 -14.46 13.30
CA LYS A 156 -0.46 -14.23 12.01
C LYS A 156 0.24 -13.23 11.10
N ARG A 157 1.51 -12.90 11.35
CA ARG A 157 2.28 -11.88 10.60
C ARG A 157 3.10 -12.45 9.45
N GLY A 158 2.49 -13.39 8.73
CA GLY A 158 3.08 -13.93 7.51
C GLY A 158 2.74 -13.08 6.28
N TRP A 159 3.33 -13.45 5.15
CA TRP A 159 3.12 -12.79 3.86
C TRP A 159 1.65 -12.69 3.43
N GLY A 160 0.83 -13.71 3.73
CA GLY A 160 -0.60 -13.69 3.45
C GLY A 160 -1.32 -12.50 4.10
N LYS A 161 -0.94 -12.13 5.32
CA LYS A 161 -1.47 -10.96 6.03
C LYS A 161 -0.97 -9.66 5.42
N VAL A 162 0.33 -9.57 5.10
CA VAL A 162 0.91 -8.40 4.40
C VAL A 162 0.15 -8.14 3.11
N ARG A 163 -0.01 -9.16 2.27
CA ARG A 163 -0.77 -9.07 1.02
C ARG A 163 -2.21 -8.62 1.26
N ALA A 164 -2.94 -9.27 2.16
CA ALA A 164 -4.33 -8.93 2.43
C ALA A 164 -4.48 -7.48 2.89
N SER A 165 -3.66 -7.04 3.85
CA SER A 165 -3.70 -5.68 4.37
C SER A 165 -3.33 -4.63 3.31
N VAL A 166 -2.26 -4.86 2.53
CA VAL A 166 -1.85 -3.95 1.44
C VAL A 166 -2.91 -3.85 0.35
N MET A 167 -3.46 -4.99 -0.09
CA MET A 167 -4.52 -4.99 -1.12
C MET A 167 -5.80 -4.34 -0.62
N ASN A 168 -6.16 -4.51 0.66
CA ASN A 168 -7.31 -3.82 1.25
C ASN A 168 -7.08 -2.31 1.36
N ALA A 169 -5.89 -1.87 1.80
CA ALA A 169 -5.55 -0.45 1.84
C ALA A 169 -5.62 0.17 0.43
N ALA A 170 -5.08 -0.52 -0.59
CA ALA A 170 -5.08 -0.04 -1.96
C ALA A 170 -6.48 0.09 -2.60
N ARG A 171 -7.52 -0.59 -2.06
CA ARG A 171 -8.91 -0.43 -2.52
C ARG A 171 -9.48 0.94 -2.16
N GLU A 172 -9.00 1.52 -1.06
CA GLU A 172 -9.38 2.86 -0.60
C GLU A 172 -8.48 3.95 -1.18
N MET A 173 -7.79 3.67 -2.29
CA MET A 173 -6.85 4.60 -2.91
C MET A 173 -7.07 4.68 -4.42
N THR A 174 -6.92 5.88 -4.96
CA THR A 174 -6.95 6.15 -6.40
C THR A 174 -5.69 6.88 -6.82
N VAL A 175 -5.29 6.65 -8.07
CA VAL A 175 -4.22 7.37 -8.74
C VAL A 175 -4.77 7.94 -10.03
N ARG A 176 -3.98 8.76 -10.73
CA ARG A 176 -4.35 9.19 -12.08
C ARG A 176 -4.54 7.96 -12.98
N GLY A 177 -5.76 7.73 -13.44
CA GLY A 177 -6.10 6.62 -14.33
C GLY A 177 -6.94 5.50 -13.70
N GLY A 178 -7.23 5.58 -12.39
CA GLY A 178 -8.17 4.65 -11.74
C GLY A 178 -7.79 4.25 -10.31
N PRO A 179 -8.44 3.23 -9.76
CA PRO A 179 -8.09 2.63 -8.47
C PRO A 179 -6.62 2.16 -8.43
N LEU A 180 -5.94 2.36 -7.30
CA LEU A 180 -4.57 1.86 -7.11
C LEU A 180 -4.54 0.32 -7.19
N GLY A 181 -5.58 -0.34 -6.65
CA GLY A 181 -5.71 -1.80 -6.70
C GLY A 181 -5.71 -2.42 -8.10
N ASP A 182 -6.05 -1.66 -9.14
CA ASP A 182 -6.07 -2.16 -10.53
C ASP A 182 -4.67 -2.25 -11.14
N ILE A 183 -3.71 -1.49 -10.61
CA ILE A 183 -2.32 -1.45 -11.09
C ILE A 183 -1.32 -2.03 -10.09
N LEU A 184 -1.76 -2.32 -8.85
CA LEU A 184 -0.93 -2.89 -7.80
C LEU A 184 -1.01 -4.41 -7.83
N PHE A 185 0.16 -5.04 -7.91
CA PHE A 185 0.32 -6.48 -7.82
C PHE A 185 1.13 -6.82 -6.57
N VAL A 186 0.58 -7.71 -5.75
CA VAL A 186 1.25 -8.29 -4.58
C VAL A 186 1.14 -9.82 -4.70
N PRO A 187 2.26 -10.55 -4.86
CA PRO A 187 2.26 -12.00 -5.04
C PRO A 187 1.44 -12.70 -3.96
N GLU A 188 0.60 -13.66 -4.33
CA GLU A 188 -0.04 -14.54 -3.35
C GLU A 188 0.95 -15.50 -2.72
N VAL A 189 0.62 -16.05 -1.55
CA VAL A 189 1.50 -17.02 -0.88
C VAL A 189 1.69 -18.22 -1.80
N PHE A 190 2.94 -18.50 -2.13
CA PHE A 190 3.28 -19.62 -2.98
C PHE A 190 3.13 -20.96 -2.26
N HIS A 191 2.32 -21.85 -2.83
CA HIS A 191 2.21 -23.26 -2.46
C HIS A 191 2.55 -24.11 -3.68
N ALA A 192 3.45 -25.09 -3.51
CA ALA A 192 3.95 -25.90 -4.63
C ALA A 192 2.83 -26.68 -5.31
N ASP A 193 1.90 -27.23 -4.53
CA ASP A 193 0.75 -28.00 -5.02
C ASP A 193 -0.20 -27.13 -5.87
N ASP A 194 -0.26 -25.83 -5.61
CA ASP A 194 -1.13 -24.87 -6.32
C ASP A 194 -0.41 -24.12 -7.46
N LYS A 195 0.85 -24.45 -7.76
CA LYS A 195 1.73 -23.68 -8.67
C LYS A 195 1.04 -23.26 -9.98
N ALA A 196 0.35 -24.19 -10.65
CA ALA A 196 -0.31 -23.91 -11.92
C ALA A 196 -1.50 -22.93 -11.76
N ALA A 197 -2.28 -23.07 -10.69
CA ALA A 197 -3.39 -22.17 -10.40
C ALA A 197 -2.90 -20.76 -10.02
N ILE A 198 -1.80 -20.68 -9.26
CA ILE A 198 -1.13 -19.41 -8.92
C ILE A 198 -0.65 -18.71 -10.20
N ALA A 199 0.02 -19.45 -11.09
CA ALA A 199 0.51 -18.91 -12.36
C ALA A 199 -0.63 -18.38 -13.24
N ALA A 200 -1.78 -19.09 -13.29
CA ALA A 200 -2.95 -18.65 -14.04
C ALA A 200 -3.56 -17.36 -13.48
N ARG A 201 -3.72 -17.25 -12.15
CA ARG A 201 -4.21 -16.03 -11.50
C ARG A 201 -3.26 -14.85 -11.71
N ARG A 202 -1.94 -15.08 -11.59
CA ARG A 202 -0.92 -14.09 -11.91
C ARG A 202 -1.03 -13.59 -13.35
N SER A 203 -1.12 -14.50 -14.32
CA SER A 203 -1.24 -14.12 -15.75
C SER A 203 -2.48 -13.26 -15.99
N ARG A 204 -3.61 -13.59 -15.35
CA ARG A 204 -4.82 -12.76 -15.40
C ARG A 204 -4.59 -11.37 -14.80
N ALA A 205 -3.97 -11.29 -13.62
CA ALA A 205 -3.68 -10.03 -12.94
C ALA A 205 -2.73 -9.13 -13.75
N LEU A 206 -1.75 -9.71 -14.44
CA LEU A 206 -0.73 -8.97 -15.20
C LEU A 206 -1.12 -8.73 -16.67
N SER A 207 -2.25 -9.25 -17.12
CA SER A 207 -2.68 -9.20 -18.53
C SER A 207 -2.67 -7.78 -19.11
N GLY A 208 -3.07 -6.78 -18.32
CA GLY A 208 -3.09 -5.38 -18.72
C GLY A 208 -1.70 -4.75 -18.98
N ALA A 209 -0.63 -5.28 -18.37
CA ALA A 209 0.74 -4.84 -18.59
C ALA A 209 1.48 -5.67 -19.65
N GLN A 210 1.00 -6.88 -19.93
CA GLN A 210 1.61 -7.82 -20.87
C GLN A 210 1.10 -7.67 -22.30
N ALA A 211 -0.06 -7.04 -22.53
CA ALA A 211 -0.63 -6.91 -23.86
C ALA A 211 0.26 -6.08 -24.80
N PRO A 212 0.80 -6.66 -25.89
CA PRO A 212 1.43 -5.89 -26.96
C PRO A 212 0.32 -5.19 -27.74
N GLY A 213 0.10 -3.91 -27.46
CA GLY A 213 -0.85 -3.08 -28.18
C GLY A 213 -0.15 -1.98 -28.98
N ASP A 214 -0.81 -1.51 -30.03
CA ASP A 214 -0.43 -0.29 -30.77
C ASP A 214 -0.75 0.94 -29.89
N GLY A 215 0.08 1.17 -28.86
CA GLY A 215 -0.16 2.23 -27.89
C GLY A 215 0.83 2.25 -26.71
N PRO A 216 0.69 3.23 -25.79
CA PRO A 216 1.50 3.29 -24.59
C PRO A 216 1.27 2.04 -23.74
N GLN A 217 2.34 1.28 -23.49
CA GLN A 217 2.29 0.11 -22.61
C GLN A 217 1.94 0.56 -21.19
N LYS A 218 0.91 -0.05 -20.58
CA LYS A 218 0.57 0.19 -19.19
C LYS A 218 1.63 -0.44 -18.28
N LEU A 219 2.06 0.30 -17.27
CA LEU A 219 2.94 -0.18 -16.22
C LEU A 219 2.13 -0.52 -14.97
N MET A 220 2.66 -1.44 -14.18
CA MET A 220 2.09 -1.86 -12.91
C MET A 220 3.10 -1.68 -11.78
N LEU A 221 2.59 -1.60 -10.56
CA LEU A 221 3.37 -1.54 -9.33
C LEU A 221 3.42 -2.95 -8.74
N LEU A 222 4.63 -3.43 -8.46
CA LEU A 222 4.84 -4.67 -7.72
C LEU A 222 5.34 -4.33 -6.32
N VAL A 223 4.70 -4.90 -5.31
CA VAL A 223 5.21 -4.95 -3.94
C VAL A 223 5.51 -6.41 -3.61
N GLY A 224 6.76 -6.69 -3.28
CA GLY A 224 7.25 -8.04 -3.01
C GLY A 224 8.59 -8.00 -2.31
N GLU A 225 8.87 -9.02 -1.50
CA GLU A 225 10.17 -9.19 -0.86
C GLU A 225 11.18 -9.76 -1.87
N VAL A 226 12.31 -9.10 -2.05
CA VAL A 226 13.37 -9.59 -2.94
C VAL A 226 14.07 -10.78 -2.28
N LYS A 227 14.21 -11.88 -3.03
CA LYS A 227 14.91 -13.09 -2.61
C LYS A 227 16.38 -13.07 -3.04
N GLU A 228 16.65 -12.70 -4.29
CA GLU A 228 18.00 -12.73 -4.85
C GLU A 228 18.06 -11.93 -6.17
N PHE A 229 19.29 -11.57 -6.58
CA PHE A 229 19.60 -10.97 -7.88
C PHE A 229 20.54 -11.85 -8.75
N PRO A 230 20.06 -12.98 -9.29
CA PRO A 230 20.91 -13.86 -10.09
C PRO A 230 21.41 -13.19 -11.37
N GLU A 231 22.58 -13.59 -11.83
CA GLU A 231 23.11 -13.14 -13.12
C GLU A 231 22.25 -13.60 -14.30
N ALA A 232 22.21 -12.77 -15.33
CA ALA A 232 21.58 -13.06 -16.60
C ALA A 232 22.55 -12.74 -17.74
N ARG A 233 22.23 -13.21 -18.96
CA ARG A 233 23.01 -12.88 -20.16
C ARG A 233 23.15 -11.37 -20.39
N SER A 234 22.16 -10.59 -19.95
CA SER A 234 22.17 -9.13 -19.96
C SER A 234 21.45 -8.62 -18.72
N GLY A 235 22.14 -7.83 -17.89
CA GLY A 235 21.60 -7.33 -16.63
C GLY A 235 21.47 -8.40 -15.54
N ARG A 236 20.47 -8.25 -14.67
CA ARG A 236 20.17 -9.15 -13.56
C ARG A 236 18.76 -9.68 -13.65
N LYS A 237 18.53 -10.88 -13.12
CA LYS A 237 17.19 -11.32 -12.73
C LYS A 237 16.88 -10.77 -11.34
N VAL A 238 15.63 -10.42 -11.09
CA VAL A 238 15.12 -10.15 -9.74
C VAL A 238 14.16 -11.28 -9.40
N VAL A 239 14.52 -12.07 -8.40
CA VAL A 239 13.65 -13.12 -7.87
C VAL A 239 12.92 -12.56 -6.66
N ILE A 240 11.60 -12.68 -6.66
CA ILE A 240 10.74 -12.18 -5.60
C ILE A 240 10.20 -13.39 -4.81
N LYS A 241 10.22 -13.33 -3.48
CA LYS A 241 9.61 -14.36 -2.65
C LYS A 241 8.13 -14.51 -3.01
N HIS A 242 7.65 -15.75 -2.94
CA HIS A 242 6.32 -16.14 -3.42
C HIS A 242 6.06 -15.96 -4.92
N LEU A 243 7.10 -15.71 -5.72
CA LEU A 243 7.02 -15.58 -7.17
C LEU A 243 8.17 -16.35 -7.89
N PRO A 244 8.40 -17.64 -7.56
CA PRO A 244 9.61 -18.35 -7.97
C PRO A 244 9.69 -18.65 -9.48
N ASP A 245 8.55 -18.71 -10.17
CA ASP A 245 8.43 -19.05 -11.58
C ASP A 245 8.21 -17.83 -12.49
N PHE A 246 8.41 -16.62 -11.96
CA PHE A 246 8.26 -15.37 -12.71
C PHE A 246 9.36 -14.36 -12.34
N PRO A 247 10.63 -14.65 -12.70
CA PRO A 247 11.73 -13.70 -12.47
C PRO A 247 11.53 -12.45 -13.33
N LEU A 248 11.78 -11.28 -12.75
CA LEU A 248 11.78 -10.02 -13.48
C LEU A 248 13.18 -9.73 -14.03
N MET A 249 13.25 -9.04 -15.16
CA MET A 249 14.51 -8.63 -15.76
C MET A 249 14.84 -7.19 -15.37
N LEU A 250 16.06 -6.98 -14.88
CA LEU A 250 16.60 -5.66 -14.54
C LEU A 250 17.79 -5.36 -15.46
N GLU A 251 17.70 -4.26 -16.20
CA GLU A 251 18.79 -3.83 -17.08
C GLU A 251 20.04 -3.46 -16.28
N GLU A 252 21.22 -3.67 -16.87
CA GLU A 252 22.51 -3.43 -16.21
C GLU A 252 22.68 -1.99 -15.70
N ALA A 253 22.19 -1.01 -16.47
CA ALA A 253 22.23 0.39 -16.03
C ALA A 253 21.32 0.66 -14.82
N ALA A 254 20.18 -0.02 -14.74
CA ALA A 254 19.28 0.08 -13.60
C ALA A 254 19.86 -0.64 -12.37
N TRP A 255 20.49 -1.80 -12.56
CA TRP A 255 21.22 -2.53 -11.51
C TRP A 255 22.34 -1.68 -10.89
N ARG A 256 23.18 -1.04 -11.71
CA ARG A 256 24.24 -0.13 -11.22
C ARG A 256 23.69 1.05 -10.42
N ARG A 257 22.59 1.66 -10.87
CA ARG A 257 21.93 2.74 -10.13
C ARG A 257 21.32 2.27 -8.81
N LEU A 258 20.75 1.07 -8.80
CA LEU A 258 20.16 0.46 -7.60
C LEU A 258 21.24 0.22 -6.54
N ASN A 259 22.36 -0.43 -6.90
CA ASN A 259 23.48 -0.68 -5.98
C ASN A 259 24.06 0.62 -5.44
N LYS A 260 24.33 1.60 -6.30
CA LYS A 260 24.89 2.87 -5.85
C LYS A 260 23.96 3.63 -4.91
N ARG A 261 22.64 3.52 -5.10
CA ARG A 261 21.67 4.29 -4.33
C ARG A 261 21.30 3.65 -2.99
N TYR A 262 21.32 2.32 -2.93
CA TYR A 262 20.82 1.54 -1.80
C TYR A 262 21.89 0.56 -1.29
N GLU A 263 23.16 0.98 -1.33
CA GLU A 263 24.31 0.15 -0.95
C GLU A 263 24.14 -0.41 0.45
N SER A 264 23.88 0.45 1.44
CA SER A 264 23.70 0.04 2.84
C SER A 264 22.49 -0.88 3.05
N GLU A 265 21.37 -0.62 2.38
CA GLU A 265 20.19 -1.48 2.49
C GLU A 265 20.42 -2.85 1.84
N LEU A 266 21.17 -2.92 0.74
CA LEU A 266 21.54 -4.18 0.10
C LEU A 266 22.54 -4.97 0.93
N GLU A 267 23.54 -4.32 1.52
CA GLU A 267 24.49 -4.96 2.45
C GLU A 267 23.77 -5.56 3.67
N LEU A 268 22.83 -4.82 4.25
CA LEU A 268 22.01 -5.32 5.36
C LEU A 268 21.09 -6.47 4.94
N TRP A 269 20.55 -6.42 3.72
CA TRP A 269 19.72 -7.48 3.18
C TRP A 269 20.51 -8.75 2.90
N ASP A 270 21.71 -8.65 2.32
CA ASP A 270 22.61 -9.79 2.05
C ASP A 270 23.12 -10.45 3.35
N ALA A 271 23.13 -9.70 4.45
CA ALA A 271 23.55 -10.20 5.77
C ALA A 271 22.47 -10.98 6.54
N ASN A 272 21.21 -11.01 6.05
CA ASN A 272 20.06 -11.69 6.69
C ASN A 272 19.67 -12.99 5.97
#